data_AF-A0A7V9HPN9-F1
#
_entry.id   AF-A0A7V9HPN9-F1
#
_cell.length_a   1.000
_cell.length_b   1.000
_cell.length_c   1.000
_cell.angle_alpha   90.00
_cell.angle_beta   90.00
_cell.angle_gamma   90.00
#
_symmetry.space_group_name_H-M   'P 1'
#
loop_
_entity.id
_entity.type
_entity.pdbx_description
1 polymer ?
#
loop_
_entity_poly.entity_id
_entity_poly.type
_entity_poly.pdbx_seq_one_letter_code
_entity_poly.pdbx_strand_id
1 'polypeptide(L)'
;MSPTSKDPKDTGDSRSAPGEPGAPAKPNRDDLELAKEQARKRAAMRKQVRTEKRHARARAVRDRGGRVLGFRKNRAARKVDRSQRPKLKKLRIAIVAMGLIFLGLVSWVFGVMMAVAQDLPDLEARAQYDRATNSIVYANDGQTELTTLTGNEKRILLDSEEISPTVKQAVVAVEDERFYDHRGIDFLGIARALEQDVVSGGAVQGASTITQQFVKNALEAQGDRTVLQKLREAALAYQIERKWSKDKILTNYLNNIYFGHGAYGIEAAARAYFGYAHDGCGREGERCATVLAPEEAAMLAAMISSPTAYDPATQPEAAKSQRSVVLQKMRDQGVIQNTDEGFQAMLDSSLPAASEIQPPTEDSEAPYFTDWLRQQVVDKYGAGRAFGGGLKITSTLDLPL
;
A
#
# COMPACT_ATOMS: atom_id res chain seq x y z
N MET A 1 47.68 63.94 65.45
CA MET A 1 47.06 63.80 64.11
C MET A 1 45.58 63.51 64.30
N SER A 2 44.78 64.56 64.25
CA SER A 2 43.32 64.53 64.07
C SER A 2 43.02 64.43 62.56
N PRO A 3 41.75 64.39 62.09
CA PRO A 3 40.69 63.42 62.40
C PRO A 3 39.90 63.00 61.11
N THR A 4 38.75 62.35 61.30
CA THR A 4 37.56 62.30 60.41
C THR A 4 37.59 61.25 59.28
N SER A 5 36.47 60.63 58.86
CA SER A 5 35.05 60.91 59.07
C SER A 5 34.17 59.74 58.60
N LYS A 6 33.04 59.55 59.30
CA LYS A 6 31.67 59.25 58.81
C LYS A 6 31.30 57.88 58.20
N ASP A 7 30.45 57.24 59.01
CA ASP A 7 29.05 56.83 58.76
C ASP A 7 28.71 55.52 58.03
N PRO A 8 27.71 54.78 58.56
CA PRO A 8 27.27 53.47 58.07
C PRO A 8 26.09 53.59 57.09
N LYS A 9 26.00 52.68 56.13
CA LYS A 9 24.77 52.43 55.34
C LYS A 9 24.46 50.94 55.29
N ASP A 10 23.38 50.61 55.99
CA ASP A 10 22.19 49.92 55.49
C ASP A 10 22.38 48.55 54.81
N THR A 11 21.97 47.50 55.53
CA THR A 11 21.91 46.12 55.06
C THR A 11 20.51 45.86 54.49
N GLY A 12 20.41 46.00 53.17
CA GLY A 12 19.20 45.69 52.40
C GLY A 12 19.10 44.22 52.00
N ASP A 13 18.05 43.57 52.50
CA ASP A 13 17.15 42.62 51.81
C ASP A 13 17.79 41.37 51.13
N SER A 14 18.05 40.32 51.90
CA SER A 14 18.25 38.95 51.40
C SER A 14 16.90 38.25 51.17
N ARG A 15 16.28 38.48 50.00
CA ARG A 15 15.17 37.64 49.52
C ARG A 15 15.72 36.39 48.84
N SER A 16 15.75 35.31 49.60
CA SER A 16 15.87 33.94 49.10
C SER A 16 14.69 33.63 48.16
N ALA A 17 15.01 33.16 46.95
CA ALA A 17 14.03 32.72 45.96
C ALA A 17 13.20 31.53 46.50
N PRO A 18 11.87 31.47 46.23
CA PRO A 18 11.07 30.28 46.54
C PRO A 18 11.43 29.14 45.58
N GLY A 19 11.72 27.97 46.15
CA GLY A 19 12.05 26.75 45.42
C GLY A 19 10.92 26.28 44.51
N GLU A 20 11.31 25.66 43.40
CA GLU A 20 10.41 25.03 42.43
C GLU A 20 9.48 24.00 43.10
N PRO A 21 8.18 23.98 42.78
CA PRO A 21 7.28 22.93 43.24
C PRO A 21 7.66 21.59 42.57
N GLY A 22 7.99 20.60 43.40
CA GLY A 22 8.31 19.25 42.96
C GLY A 22 7.22 18.64 42.08
N ALA A 23 7.65 17.88 41.07
CA ALA A 23 6.77 17.19 40.13
C ALA A 23 5.73 16.32 40.86
N PRO A 24 4.45 16.32 40.43
CA PRO A 24 3.41 15.54 41.09
C PRO A 24 3.72 14.04 40.98
N ALA A 25 3.61 13.34 42.11
CA ALA A 25 3.76 11.89 42.19
C ALA A 25 2.80 11.20 41.19
N LYS A 26 3.32 10.22 40.44
CA LYS A 26 2.51 9.42 39.50
C LYS A 26 1.40 8.71 40.28
N PRO A 27 0.12 8.81 39.85
CA PRO A 27 -0.99 8.17 40.55
C PRO A 27 -0.81 6.65 40.56
N ASN A 28 -1.14 6.01 41.70
CA ASN A 28 -1.04 4.57 41.84
C ASN A 28 -2.07 3.87 40.92
N ARG A 29 -1.84 2.60 40.54
CA ARG A 29 -2.72 1.84 39.61
C ARG A 29 -4.17 1.82 40.09
N ASP A 30 -4.38 1.78 41.40
CA ASP A 30 -5.71 1.74 42.01
C ASP A 30 -6.48 3.05 41.83
N ASP A 31 -5.80 4.20 41.92
CA ASP A 31 -6.40 5.52 41.67
C ASP A 31 -6.79 5.70 40.20
N LEU A 32 -5.99 5.13 39.30
CA LEU A 32 -6.26 5.16 37.85
C LEU A 32 -7.46 4.29 37.48
N GLU A 33 -7.63 3.13 38.10
CA GLU A 33 -8.81 2.27 37.91
C GLU A 33 -10.07 2.93 38.48
N LEU A 34 -10.00 3.54 39.66
CA LEU A 34 -11.13 4.28 40.24
C LEU A 34 -11.57 5.45 39.34
N ALA A 35 -10.61 6.19 38.77
CA ALA A 35 -10.87 7.29 37.84
C ALA A 35 -11.54 6.80 36.54
N LYS A 36 -11.10 5.65 35.99
CA LYS A 36 -11.71 5.03 34.81
C LYS A 36 -13.15 4.57 35.09
N GLU A 37 -13.41 3.99 36.26
CA GLU A 37 -14.75 3.55 36.64
C GLU A 37 -15.71 4.75 36.80
N GLN A 38 -15.26 5.82 37.45
CA GLN A 38 -16.03 7.06 37.56
C GLN A 38 -16.29 7.71 36.19
N ALA A 39 -15.32 7.68 35.28
CA ALA A 39 -15.49 8.17 33.91
C ALA A 39 -16.53 7.34 33.14
N ARG A 40 -16.52 6.00 33.28
CA ARG A 40 -17.52 5.10 32.69
C ARG A 40 -18.93 5.40 33.21
N LYS A 41 -19.09 5.59 34.53
CA LYS A 41 -20.39 5.95 35.14
C LYS A 41 -20.90 7.30 34.64
N ARG A 42 -20.03 8.32 34.54
CA ARG A 42 -20.39 9.64 33.97
C ARG A 42 -20.78 9.56 32.50
N ALA A 43 -20.10 8.73 31.70
CA ALA A 43 -20.44 8.51 30.29
C ALA A 43 -21.80 7.81 30.11
N ALA A 44 -22.11 6.82 30.96
CA ALA A 44 -23.41 6.14 30.98
C ALA A 44 -24.55 7.10 31.34
N MET A 45 -24.36 7.94 32.35
CA MET A 45 -25.34 8.95 32.77
C MET A 45 -25.59 9.98 31.66
N ARG A 46 -24.54 10.44 30.96
CA ARG A 46 -24.68 11.35 29.80
C ARG A 46 -25.45 10.73 28.64
N LYS A 47 -25.29 9.42 28.38
CA LYS A 47 -26.07 8.71 27.37
C LYS A 47 -27.56 8.65 27.74
N GLN A 48 -27.88 8.33 29.00
CA GLN A 48 -29.28 8.30 29.49
C GLN A 48 -29.98 9.66 29.36
N VAL A 49 -29.32 10.75 29.80
CA VAL A 49 -29.88 12.11 29.70
C VAL A 49 -30.10 12.54 28.24
N ARG A 50 -29.23 12.10 27.31
CA ARG A 50 -29.36 12.39 25.88
C ARG A 50 -30.54 11.65 25.25
N THR A 51 -30.78 10.41 25.65
CA THR A 51 -31.97 9.63 25.21
C THR A 51 -33.27 10.22 25.74
N GLU A 52 -33.32 10.63 27.00
CA GLU A 52 -34.52 11.27 27.57
C GLU A 52 -34.85 12.60 26.89
N LYS A 53 -33.84 13.46 26.64
CA LYS A 53 -34.04 14.71 25.89
C LYS A 53 -34.54 14.48 24.45
N ARG A 54 -34.11 13.39 23.79
CA ARG A 54 -34.62 13.00 22.45
C ARG A 54 -36.08 12.58 22.50
N HIS A 55 -36.47 11.77 23.49
CA HIS A 55 -37.87 11.35 23.65
C HIS A 55 -38.78 12.52 24.06
N ALA A 56 -38.30 13.45 24.88
CA ALA A 56 -39.05 14.65 25.25
C ALA A 56 -39.31 15.58 24.04
N ARG A 57 -38.29 15.79 23.18
CA ARG A 57 -38.48 16.56 21.93
C ARG A 57 -39.44 15.90 20.95
N ALA A 58 -39.41 14.56 20.83
CA ALA A 58 -40.34 13.83 19.98
C ALA A 58 -41.81 13.94 20.45
N ARG A 59 -42.06 14.02 21.76
CA ARG A 59 -43.39 14.27 22.32
C ARG A 59 -43.85 15.72 22.11
N ALA A 60 -42.95 16.69 22.27
CA ALA A 60 -43.28 18.11 22.10
C ALA A 60 -43.65 18.51 20.64
N VAL A 61 -43.15 17.78 19.64
CA VAL A 61 -43.52 18.00 18.22
C VAL A 61 -44.89 17.42 17.88
N ARG A 62 -45.36 16.41 18.63
CA ARG A 62 -46.67 15.77 18.39
C ARG A 62 -47.84 16.57 18.98
N ASP A 63 -47.60 17.34 20.03
CA ASP A 63 -48.66 18.06 20.77
C ASP A 63 -48.96 19.48 20.25
N ARG A 64 -48.17 20.02 19.32
CA ARG A 64 -48.42 21.36 18.72
C ARG A 64 -49.28 21.36 17.45
N GLY A 65 -49.75 20.20 17.01
CA GLY A 65 -50.55 20.07 15.77
C GLY A 65 -52.06 20.12 15.93
N GLY A 66 -52.60 20.21 17.15
CA GLY A 66 -54.03 19.97 17.39
C GLY A 66 -54.68 20.95 18.35
N ARG A 67 -55.09 22.12 17.84
CA ARG A 67 -56.34 22.85 18.21
C ARG A 67 -56.33 24.28 17.70
N VAL A 68 -57.12 24.59 16.66
CA VAL A 68 -57.83 25.88 16.54
C VAL A 68 -59.12 25.72 15.71
N LEU A 69 -60.25 26.04 16.38
CA LEU A 69 -61.56 26.55 15.93
C LEU A 69 -62.53 25.69 15.10
N GLY A 70 -63.73 25.52 15.69
CA GLY A 70 -64.93 25.04 15.03
C GLY A 70 -65.87 26.17 14.56
N PHE A 71 -66.93 25.73 13.87
CA PHE A 71 -68.13 26.42 13.40
C PHE A 71 -68.04 27.31 12.14
N ARG A 72 -68.52 26.79 11.00
CA ARG A 72 -69.82 27.17 10.38
C ARG A 72 -70.07 26.40 9.07
N LYS A 73 -71.32 25.95 8.90
CA LYS A 73 -71.89 25.41 7.66
C LYS A 73 -71.79 26.45 6.53
N ASN A 74 -71.41 26.05 5.32
CA ASN A 74 -72.18 26.35 4.11
C ASN A 74 -71.70 25.59 2.86
N ARG A 75 -72.71 25.25 2.04
CA ARG A 75 -72.66 24.64 0.71
C ARG A 75 -71.70 25.39 -0.24
N ALA A 76 -70.98 24.64 -1.08
CA ALA A 76 -71.03 24.70 -2.55
C ALA A 76 -69.69 24.32 -3.20
N ALA A 77 -69.82 23.70 -4.37
CA ALA A 77 -68.81 23.53 -5.42
C ALA A 77 -67.65 22.56 -5.14
N ARG A 78 -67.92 21.29 -5.48
CA ARG A 78 -66.95 20.25 -5.81
C ARG A 78 -66.07 20.72 -7.00
N LYS A 79 -64.92 21.35 -6.74
CA LYS A 79 -63.80 21.41 -7.70
C LYS A 79 -62.84 20.28 -7.34
N VAL A 80 -62.83 19.24 -8.18
CA VAL A 80 -61.82 18.17 -8.10
C VAL A 80 -60.48 18.76 -8.53
N ASP A 81 -59.61 19.07 -7.56
CA ASP A 81 -58.22 19.40 -7.83
C ASP A 81 -57.47 18.13 -8.26
N ARG A 82 -57.34 17.96 -9.58
CA ARG A 82 -56.43 16.99 -10.21
C ARG A 82 -55.02 17.58 -10.25
N SER A 83 -54.23 17.52 -9.18
CA SER A 83 -52.80 17.90 -9.34
C SER A 83 -51.80 17.46 -8.26
N GLN A 84 -51.84 16.22 -7.75
CA GLN A 84 -50.73 15.71 -6.91
C GLN A 84 -50.11 14.38 -7.39
N ARG A 85 -49.75 14.29 -8.68
CA ARG A 85 -48.89 13.19 -9.20
C ARG A 85 -47.55 13.60 -9.86
N PRO A 86 -46.78 14.61 -9.38
CA PRO A 86 -45.46 14.89 -9.97
C PRO A 86 -44.32 13.99 -9.44
N LYS A 87 -44.44 13.38 -8.24
CA LYS A 87 -43.33 12.62 -7.64
C LYS A 87 -43.11 11.23 -8.26
N LEU A 88 -44.18 10.55 -8.68
CA LEU A 88 -44.09 9.21 -9.31
C LEU A 88 -43.55 9.26 -10.75
N LYS A 89 -43.81 10.34 -11.49
CA LYS A 89 -43.25 10.51 -12.85
C LYS A 89 -41.74 10.78 -12.80
N LYS A 90 -41.28 11.63 -11.88
CA LYS A 90 -39.85 11.88 -11.65
C LYS A 90 -39.11 10.62 -11.20
N LEU A 91 -39.73 9.80 -10.32
CA LEU A 91 -39.15 8.52 -9.90
C LEU A 91 -39.03 7.52 -11.06
N ARG A 92 -40.07 7.40 -11.92
CA ARG A 92 -40.00 6.54 -13.11
C ARG A 92 -38.92 7.00 -14.09
N ILE A 93 -38.81 8.30 -14.34
CA ILE A 93 -37.75 8.85 -15.20
C ILE A 93 -36.37 8.58 -14.59
N ALA A 94 -36.22 8.73 -13.26
CA ALA A 94 -34.96 8.42 -12.58
C ALA A 94 -34.59 6.93 -12.67
N ILE A 95 -35.56 6.01 -12.53
CA ILE A 95 -35.34 4.57 -12.69
C ILE A 95 -34.95 4.23 -14.14
N VAL A 96 -35.63 4.80 -15.13
CA VAL A 96 -35.30 4.59 -16.55
C VAL A 96 -33.92 5.16 -16.87
N ALA A 97 -33.60 6.37 -16.40
CA ALA A 97 -32.29 6.98 -16.57
C ALA A 97 -31.18 6.14 -15.91
N MET A 98 -31.41 5.63 -14.69
CA MET A 98 -30.48 4.74 -14.01
C MET A 98 -30.29 3.43 -14.77
N GLY A 99 -31.35 2.85 -15.33
CA GLY A 99 -31.28 1.68 -16.19
C GLY A 99 -30.48 1.93 -17.47
N LEU A 100 -30.65 3.09 -18.11
CA LEU A 100 -29.89 3.48 -19.30
C LEU A 100 -28.40 3.75 -18.97
N ILE A 101 -28.11 4.39 -17.84
CA ILE A 101 -26.74 4.59 -17.36
C ILE A 101 -26.08 3.24 -17.07
N PHE A 102 -26.78 2.33 -16.40
CA PHE A 102 -26.30 0.98 -16.14
C PHE A 102 -26.02 0.22 -17.43
N LEU A 103 -26.94 0.26 -18.40
CA LEU A 103 -26.76 -0.39 -19.71
C LEU A 103 -25.59 0.22 -20.49
N GLY A 104 -25.43 1.55 -20.43
CA GLY A 104 -24.29 2.25 -21.02
C GLY A 104 -22.97 1.84 -20.39
N LEU A 105 -22.92 1.73 -19.05
CA LEU A 105 -21.74 1.26 -18.32
C LEU A 105 -21.41 -0.19 -18.64
N VAL A 106 -22.41 -1.08 -18.69
CA VAL A 106 -22.22 -2.49 -19.10
C VAL A 106 -21.71 -2.59 -20.52
N SER A 107 -22.30 -1.85 -21.47
CA SER A 107 -21.83 -1.83 -22.87
C SER A 107 -20.41 -1.28 -22.99
N TRP A 108 -20.07 -0.25 -22.21
CA TRP A 108 -18.74 0.32 -22.21
C TRP A 108 -17.69 -0.65 -21.65
N VAL A 109 -17.96 -1.28 -20.50
CA VAL A 109 -17.10 -2.32 -19.92
C VAL A 109 -16.93 -3.50 -20.89
N PHE A 110 -18.02 -3.93 -21.54
CA PHE A 110 -17.98 -4.99 -22.55
C PHE A 110 -17.15 -4.58 -23.77
N GLY A 111 -17.28 -3.34 -24.25
CA GLY A 111 -16.48 -2.79 -25.33
C GLY A 111 -14.98 -2.77 -25.01
N VAL A 112 -14.61 -2.32 -23.80
CA VAL A 112 -13.21 -2.37 -23.33
C VAL A 112 -12.73 -3.83 -23.25
N MET A 113 -13.54 -4.73 -22.70
CA MET A 113 -13.17 -6.15 -22.58
C MET A 113 -12.93 -6.82 -23.93
N MET A 114 -13.74 -6.49 -24.95
CA MET A 114 -13.58 -7.01 -26.32
C MET A 114 -12.38 -6.40 -27.04
N ALA A 115 -12.13 -5.10 -26.87
CA ALA A 115 -10.96 -4.45 -27.46
C ALA A 115 -9.65 -5.06 -26.93
N VAL A 116 -9.63 -5.39 -25.64
CA VAL A 116 -8.45 -5.87 -24.92
C VAL A 116 -8.25 -7.38 -25.04
N ALA A 117 -9.27 -8.14 -25.45
CA ALA A 117 -9.15 -9.59 -25.67
C ALA A 117 -8.09 -9.96 -26.73
N GLN A 118 -7.74 -9.02 -27.61
CA GLN A 118 -6.67 -9.18 -28.61
C GLN A 118 -5.26 -9.09 -28.00
N ASP A 119 -5.12 -8.54 -26.79
CA ASP A 119 -3.83 -8.39 -26.10
C ASP A 119 -3.46 -9.62 -25.26
N LEU A 120 -4.43 -10.48 -24.94
CA LEU A 120 -4.21 -11.74 -24.21
C LEU A 120 -3.16 -12.66 -24.84
N PRO A 121 -3.15 -12.90 -26.17
CA PRO A 121 -2.15 -13.76 -26.80
C PRO A 121 -0.73 -13.24 -26.59
N ASP A 122 -0.56 -11.92 -26.50
CA ASP A 122 0.73 -11.28 -26.23
C ASP A 122 1.21 -11.50 -24.78
N LEU A 123 0.29 -11.59 -23.81
CA LEU A 123 0.62 -11.91 -22.40
C LEU A 123 0.97 -13.39 -22.18
N GLU A 124 0.35 -14.29 -22.95
CA GLU A 124 0.65 -15.73 -22.88
C GLU A 124 1.93 -16.10 -23.66
N ALA A 125 2.33 -15.25 -24.60
CA ALA A 125 3.59 -15.38 -25.30
C ALA A 125 4.75 -14.93 -24.39
N ARG A 126 5.35 -15.90 -23.69
CA ARG A 126 6.67 -15.80 -23.04
C ARG A 126 7.70 -15.05 -23.95
N ALA A 127 7.51 -15.11 -25.26
CA ALA A 127 8.26 -14.41 -26.31
C ALA A 127 8.15 -12.88 -26.33
N GLN A 128 7.25 -12.21 -25.59
CA GLN A 128 7.34 -10.74 -25.44
C GLN A 128 8.46 -10.31 -24.50
N TYR A 129 8.88 -11.15 -23.55
CA TYR A 129 10.10 -10.90 -22.76
C TYR A 129 11.35 -10.91 -23.64
N ASP A 130 11.34 -11.69 -24.73
CA ASP A 130 12.38 -11.69 -25.77
C ASP A 130 12.30 -10.47 -26.71
N ARG A 131 11.15 -9.77 -26.75
CA ARG A 131 10.96 -8.53 -27.53
C ARG A 131 11.29 -7.26 -26.76
N ALA A 132 11.44 -7.33 -25.44
CA ALA A 132 11.89 -6.20 -24.64
C ALA A 132 13.33 -5.84 -25.03
N THR A 133 13.59 -4.56 -25.31
CA THR A 133 14.93 -4.09 -25.64
C THR A 133 15.57 -3.57 -24.35
N ASN A 134 16.74 -4.11 -23.99
CA ASN A 134 17.46 -3.61 -22.82
C ASN A 134 17.80 -2.13 -23.00
N SER A 135 17.78 -1.37 -21.91
CA SER A 135 18.20 0.03 -21.94
C SER A 135 19.72 0.10 -21.85
N ILE A 136 20.33 1.05 -22.56
CA ILE A 136 21.78 1.23 -22.60
C ILE A 136 22.16 2.54 -21.89
N VAL A 137 23.16 2.47 -21.03
CA VAL A 137 23.74 3.62 -20.34
C VAL A 137 25.02 4.04 -21.06
N TYR A 138 25.11 5.32 -21.40
CA TYR A 138 26.27 5.93 -22.02
C TYR A 138 26.98 6.91 -21.07
N ALA A 139 28.27 7.11 -21.28
CA ALA A 139 29.06 8.17 -20.66
C ALA A 139 28.58 9.57 -21.12
N ASN A 140 29.23 10.61 -20.62
CA ASN A 140 28.96 12.01 -20.96
C ASN A 140 29.05 12.33 -22.47
N ASP A 141 29.82 11.57 -23.23
CA ASP A 141 30.02 11.72 -24.68
C ASP A 141 28.84 11.20 -25.52
N GLY A 142 27.91 10.47 -24.88
CA GLY A 142 26.76 9.85 -25.53
C GLY A 142 27.11 8.70 -26.49
N GLN A 143 28.35 8.22 -26.49
CA GLN A 143 28.83 7.16 -27.38
C GLN A 143 29.46 5.98 -26.61
N THR A 144 30.22 6.25 -25.55
CA THR A 144 30.86 5.22 -24.74
C THR A 144 29.80 4.53 -23.88
N GLU A 145 29.58 3.24 -24.10
CA GLU A 145 28.63 2.44 -23.32
C GLU A 145 29.24 2.07 -21.96
N LEU A 146 28.55 2.41 -20.88
CA LEU A 146 28.96 2.09 -19.50
C LEU A 146 28.45 0.73 -19.06
N THR A 147 27.19 0.42 -19.41
CA THR A 147 26.51 -0.83 -19.09
C THR A 147 25.21 -0.93 -19.88
N THR A 148 24.70 -2.15 -20.02
CA THR A 148 23.33 -2.42 -20.41
C THR A 148 22.51 -2.76 -19.17
N LEU A 149 21.41 -2.03 -18.92
CA LEU A 149 20.48 -2.34 -17.84
C LEU A 149 19.65 -3.57 -18.24
N THR A 150 20.07 -4.73 -17.77
CA THR A 150 19.43 -6.02 -18.11
C THR A 150 18.37 -6.38 -17.08
N GLY A 151 17.11 -6.43 -17.53
CA GLY A 151 16.02 -6.95 -16.71
C GLY A 151 15.79 -8.45 -16.87
N ASN A 152 16.19 -9.02 -18.02
CA ASN A 152 15.67 -10.30 -18.52
C ASN A 152 16.75 -11.41 -18.67
N GLU A 153 17.98 -11.06 -19.04
CA GLU A 153 18.98 -12.04 -19.52
C GLU A 153 19.56 -12.97 -18.44
N LYS A 154 19.36 -12.66 -17.15
CA LYS A 154 19.79 -13.50 -16.03
C LYS A 154 18.64 -13.93 -15.10
N ARG A 155 17.37 -13.86 -15.56
CA ARG A 155 16.23 -14.30 -14.72
C ARG A 155 16.27 -15.80 -14.48
N ILE A 156 16.31 -16.19 -13.22
CA ILE A 156 16.16 -17.59 -12.81
C ILE A 156 14.67 -17.81 -12.57
N LEU A 157 14.00 -18.39 -13.57
CA LEU A 157 12.57 -18.69 -13.49
C LEU A 157 12.38 -19.92 -12.62
N LEU A 158 11.56 -19.76 -11.58
CA LEU A 158 11.19 -20.84 -10.67
C LEU A 158 9.85 -21.44 -11.06
N ASP A 159 9.72 -22.74 -10.86
CA ASP A 159 8.42 -23.38 -10.75
C ASP A 159 7.76 -23.05 -9.40
N SER A 160 6.46 -23.35 -9.27
CA SER A 160 5.70 -23.03 -8.06
C SER A 160 6.31 -23.72 -6.83
N GLU A 161 6.74 -24.97 -6.98
CA GLU A 161 7.28 -25.81 -5.93
C GLU A 161 8.67 -25.36 -5.47
N GLU A 162 9.38 -24.60 -6.32
CA GLU A 162 10.68 -23.99 -6.02
C GLU A 162 10.55 -22.65 -5.26
N ILE A 163 9.35 -22.23 -4.89
CA ILE A 163 9.10 -21.03 -4.08
C ILE A 163 8.51 -21.44 -2.74
N SER A 164 9.18 -21.04 -1.65
CA SER A 164 8.72 -21.32 -0.28
C SER A 164 7.26 -20.89 -0.07
N PRO A 165 6.41 -21.75 0.54
CA PRO A 165 5.05 -21.37 0.91
C PRO A 165 4.99 -20.09 1.74
N THR A 166 5.97 -19.88 2.63
CA THR A 166 6.06 -18.69 3.48
C THR A 166 6.20 -17.41 2.66
N VAL A 167 6.95 -17.45 1.56
CA VAL A 167 7.10 -16.30 0.64
C VAL A 167 5.80 -16.01 -0.08
N LYS A 168 5.15 -17.04 -0.63
CA LYS A 168 3.84 -16.89 -1.28
C LYS A 168 2.82 -16.29 -0.32
N GLN A 169 2.79 -16.78 0.92
CA GLN A 169 1.87 -16.31 1.94
C GLN A 169 2.20 -14.88 2.40
N ALA A 170 3.48 -14.50 2.52
CA ALA A 170 3.88 -13.14 2.86
C ALA A 170 3.40 -12.12 1.80
N VAL A 171 3.63 -12.45 0.52
CA VAL A 171 3.21 -11.60 -0.60
C VAL A 171 1.69 -11.52 -0.69
N VAL A 172 0.98 -12.65 -0.59
CA VAL A 172 -0.49 -12.66 -0.56
C VAL A 172 -1.01 -11.84 0.63
N ALA A 173 -0.43 -11.99 1.82
CA ALA A 173 -0.91 -11.31 3.02
C ALA A 173 -0.85 -9.78 2.93
N VAL A 174 0.18 -9.23 2.27
CA VAL A 174 0.37 -7.78 2.14
C VAL A 174 -0.24 -7.21 0.86
N GLU A 175 -0.05 -7.85 -0.29
CA GLU A 175 -0.47 -7.31 -1.59
C GLU A 175 -1.94 -7.58 -1.90
N ASP A 176 -2.46 -8.75 -1.51
CA ASP A 176 -3.79 -9.21 -1.92
C ASP A 176 -4.32 -10.32 -0.99
N GLU A 177 -4.76 -9.95 0.20
CA GLU A 177 -5.15 -10.91 1.26
C GLU A 177 -6.25 -11.89 0.84
N ARG A 178 -7.04 -11.53 -0.18
CA ARG A 178 -8.17 -12.29 -0.73
C ARG A 178 -7.82 -12.88 -2.09
N PHE A 179 -6.54 -12.98 -2.41
CA PHE A 179 -6.06 -13.44 -3.72
C PHE A 179 -6.76 -14.72 -4.14
N TYR A 180 -6.92 -15.70 -3.25
CA TYR A 180 -7.55 -16.98 -3.60
C TYR A 180 -9.09 -16.93 -3.71
N ASP A 181 -9.74 -15.86 -3.26
CA ASP A 181 -11.20 -15.73 -3.18
C ASP A 181 -11.83 -15.04 -4.41
N HIS A 182 -11.08 -14.16 -5.09
CA HIS A 182 -11.59 -13.36 -6.20
C HIS A 182 -11.11 -13.86 -7.58
N ARG A 183 -11.69 -13.30 -8.65
CA ARG A 183 -11.37 -13.64 -10.05
C ARG A 183 -10.82 -12.42 -10.81
N GLY A 184 -9.60 -12.02 -10.51
CA GLY A 184 -8.89 -10.91 -11.16
C GLY A 184 -9.11 -9.54 -10.53
N ILE A 185 -10.31 -9.26 -10.02
CA ILE A 185 -10.63 -7.99 -9.35
C ILE A 185 -11.24 -8.28 -7.98
N ASP A 186 -10.72 -7.63 -6.95
CA ASP A 186 -11.28 -7.69 -5.61
C ASP A 186 -12.25 -6.52 -5.35
N PHE A 187 -13.54 -6.73 -5.60
CA PHE A 187 -14.56 -5.71 -5.34
C PHE A 187 -14.74 -5.39 -3.85
N LEU A 188 -14.53 -6.36 -2.95
CA LEU A 188 -14.64 -6.14 -1.51
C LEU A 188 -13.40 -5.41 -0.98
N GLY A 189 -12.22 -5.76 -1.49
CA GLY A 189 -10.97 -5.03 -1.23
C GLY A 189 -11.04 -3.58 -1.70
N ILE A 190 -11.56 -3.33 -2.91
CA ILE A 190 -11.80 -1.97 -3.41
C ILE A 190 -12.76 -1.20 -2.50
N ALA A 191 -13.87 -1.80 -2.07
CA ALA A 191 -14.82 -1.15 -1.18
C ALA A 191 -14.19 -0.81 0.18
N ARG A 192 -13.37 -1.72 0.73
CA ARG A 192 -12.65 -1.53 1.99
C ARG A 192 -11.58 -0.43 1.87
N ALA A 193 -10.82 -0.43 0.78
CA ALA A 193 -9.82 0.60 0.50
C ALA A 193 -10.49 1.97 0.41
N LEU A 194 -11.61 2.08 -0.31
CA LEU A 194 -12.37 3.34 -0.41
C LEU A 194 -12.88 3.83 0.96
N GLU A 195 -13.36 2.93 1.82
CA GLU A 195 -13.75 3.28 3.19
C GLU A 195 -12.55 3.80 3.99
N GLN A 196 -11.41 3.13 3.90
CA GLN A 196 -10.17 3.54 4.56
C GLN A 196 -9.65 4.88 4.03
N ASP A 197 -9.74 5.15 2.73
CA ASP A 197 -9.33 6.42 2.12
C ASP A 197 -10.16 7.58 2.68
N VAL A 198 -11.47 7.37 2.81
CA VAL A 198 -12.39 8.36 3.38
C VAL A 198 -12.12 8.62 4.85
N VAL A 199 -11.76 7.57 5.61
CA VAL A 199 -11.46 7.68 7.06
C VAL A 199 -10.08 8.30 7.31
N SER A 200 -9.07 7.92 6.52
CA SER A 200 -7.68 8.35 6.68
C SER A 200 -7.38 9.69 6.01
N GLY A 201 -8.23 10.17 5.11
CA GLY A 201 -8.07 11.44 4.42
C GLY A 201 -7.01 11.44 3.31
N GLY A 202 -6.60 10.26 2.85
CA GLY A 202 -5.61 10.08 1.78
C GLY A 202 -5.85 8.79 1.01
N ALA A 203 -5.25 8.65 -0.19
CA ALA A 203 -5.32 7.43 -0.96
C ALA A 203 -4.44 6.34 -0.31
N VAL A 204 -5.03 5.25 0.15
CA VAL A 204 -4.37 4.07 0.67
C VAL A 204 -3.98 3.18 -0.52
N GLN A 205 -2.71 2.79 -0.59
CA GLN A 205 -2.27 1.76 -1.51
C GLN A 205 -2.92 0.42 -1.12
N GLY A 206 -3.50 -0.31 -2.07
CA GLY A 206 -4.08 -1.64 -1.80
C GLY A 206 -5.35 -2.00 -2.58
N ALA A 207 -5.83 -1.17 -3.50
CA ALA A 207 -6.99 -1.52 -4.32
C ALA A 207 -6.68 -2.46 -5.50
N SER A 208 -5.40 -2.71 -5.83
CA SER A 208 -5.01 -3.55 -6.97
C SER A 208 -4.69 -4.97 -6.54
N THR A 209 -5.19 -5.96 -7.27
CA THR A 209 -4.92 -7.40 -7.03
C THR A 209 -3.55 -7.80 -7.57
N ILE A 210 -2.98 -8.91 -7.09
CA ILE A 210 -1.73 -9.48 -7.61
C ILE A 210 -1.81 -9.70 -9.13
N THR A 211 -2.96 -10.17 -9.62
CA THR A 211 -3.15 -10.40 -11.07
C THR A 211 -3.14 -9.10 -11.86
N GLN A 212 -3.74 -8.02 -11.34
CA GLN A 212 -3.67 -6.70 -11.96
C GLN A 212 -2.24 -6.17 -11.98
N GLN A 213 -1.50 -6.36 -10.89
CA GLN A 213 -0.09 -5.96 -10.81
C GLN A 213 0.79 -6.76 -11.78
N PHE A 214 0.56 -8.08 -11.91
CA PHE A 214 1.24 -8.92 -12.90
C PHE A 214 1.00 -8.41 -14.32
N VAL A 215 -0.25 -8.16 -14.71
CA VAL A 215 -0.58 -7.60 -16.02
C VAL A 215 0.08 -6.25 -16.24
N LYS A 216 0.02 -5.37 -15.23
CA LYS A 216 0.65 -4.05 -15.30
C LYS A 216 2.15 -4.17 -15.58
N ASN A 217 2.85 -4.99 -14.81
CA ASN A 217 4.31 -5.16 -14.94
C ASN A 217 4.68 -5.83 -16.27
N ALA A 218 3.88 -6.76 -16.77
CA ALA A 218 4.09 -7.37 -18.08
C ALA A 218 3.88 -6.38 -19.25
N LEU A 219 3.00 -5.39 -19.08
CA LEU A 219 2.64 -4.41 -20.11
C LEU A 219 3.30 -3.04 -19.95
N GLU A 220 4.11 -2.83 -18.92
CA GLU A 220 4.67 -1.52 -18.54
C GLU A 220 5.54 -0.86 -19.62
N ALA A 221 5.89 -1.59 -20.68
CA ALA A 221 6.51 -1.04 -21.88
C ALA A 221 5.58 -0.09 -22.70
N GLN A 222 4.26 -0.04 -22.44
CA GLN A 222 3.27 0.60 -23.34
C GLN A 222 2.55 1.89 -22.85
N GLY A 223 3.00 2.59 -21.81
CA GLY A 223 2.61 4.00 -21.58
C GLY A 223 1.78 4.35 -20.33
N ASP A 224 1.31 5.60 -20.29
CA ASP A 224 0.94 6.39 -19.08
C ASP A 224 -0.28 5.91 -18.27
N ARG A 225 -0.21 6.16 -16.95
CA ARG A 225 -1.22 5.87 -15.90
C ARG A 225 -2.58 6.53 -16.14
N THR A 226 -3.33 6.06 -17.13
CA THR A 226 -4.68 6.54 -17.44
C THR A 226 -5.77 5.64 -16.85
N VAL A 227 -6.96 6.18 -16.60
CA VAL A 227 -8.14 5.39 -16.16
C VAL A 227 -8.45 4.27 -17.16
N LEU A 228 -8.27 4.52 -18.46
CA LEU A 228 -8.45 3.52 -19.50
C LEU A 228 -7.43 2.38 -19.38
N GLN A 229 -6.17 2.68 -19.08
CA GLN A 229 -5.16 1.65 -18.82
C GLN A 229 -5.53 0.82 -17.58
N LYS A 230 -6.04 1.45 -16.52
CA LYS A 230 -6.48 0.72 -15.32
C LYS A 230 -7.63 -0.25 -15.60
N LEU A 231 -8.55 0.14 -16.48
CA LEU A 231 -9.64 -0.73 -16.94
C LEU A 231 -9.14 -1.85 -17.86
N ARG A 232 -8.14 -1.57 -18.71
CA ARG A 232 -7.44 -2.57 -19.54
C ARG A 232 -6.75 -3.61 -18.65
N GLU A 233 -6.00 -3.19 -17.64
CA GLU A 233 -5.38 -4.07 -16.63
C GLU A 233 -6.43 -4.97 -15.96
N ALA A 234 -7.54 -4.38 -15.51
CA ALA A 234 -8.61 -5.12 -14.83
C ALA A 234 -9.29 -6.16 -15.75
N ALA A 235 -9.53 -5.81 -17.02
CA ALA A 235 -10.10 -6.72 -18.01
C ALA A 235 -9.16 -7.89 -18.33
N LEU A 236 -7.87 -7.61 -18.50
CA LEU A 236 -6.84 -8.64 -18.73
C LEU A 236 -6.66 -9.53 -17.52
N ALA A 237 -6.63 -8.97 -16.31
CA ALA A 237 -6.53 -9.74 -15.08
C ALA A 237 -7.69 -10.73 -14.97
N TYR A 238 -8.92 -10.27 -15.22
CA TYR A 238 -10.10 -11.14 -15.26
C TYR A 238 -9.96 -12.27 -16.30
N GLN A 239 -9.43 -11.97 -17.48
CA GLN A 239 -9.26 -12.96 -18.54
C GLN A 239 -8.14 -13.98 -18.24
N ILE A 240 -7.01 -13.55 -17.68
CA ILE A 240 -5.91 -14.45 -17.25
C ILE A 240 -6.41 -15.42 -16.20
N GLU A 241 -7.16 -14.94 -15.20
CA GLU A 241 -7.70 -15.78 -14.12
C GLU A 241 -8.71 -16.83 -14.58
N ARG A 242 -9.25 -16.71 -15.80
CA ARG A 242 -10.09 -17.75 -16.40
C ARG A 242 -9.28 -18.87 -17.05
N LYS A 243 -8.01 -18.61 -17.40
CA LYS A 243 -7.13 -19.53 -18.11
C LYS A 243 -6.06 -20.14 -17.20
N TRP A 244 -5.56 -19.38 -16.24
CA TRP A 244 -4.44 -19.76 -15.38
C TRP A 244 -4.91 -20.05 -13.96
N SER A 245 -4.26 -21.01 -13.29
CA SER A 245 -4.45 -21.24 -11.87
C SER A 245 -3.86 -20.10 -11.04
N LYS A 246 -4.35 -19.93 -9.80
CA LYS A 246 -3.82 -18.95 -8.85
C LYS A 246 -2.33 -19.14 -8.59
N ASP A 247 -1.89 -20.38 -8.43
CA ASP A 247 -0.48 -20.71 -8.27
C ASP A 247 0.36 -20.30 -9.48
N LYS A 248 -0.11 -20.59 -10.69
CA LYS A 248 0.60 -20.16 -11.91
C LYS A 248 0.72 -18.65 -11.97
N ILE A 249 -0.34 -17.92 -11.64
CA ILE A 249 -0.32 -16.45 -11.64
C ILE A 249 0.66 -15.93 -10.59
N LEU A 250 0.60 -16.44 -9.36
CA LEU A 250 1.48 -16.01 -8.28
C LEU A 250 2.95 -16.34 -8.59
N THR A 251 3.25 -17.53 -9.11
CA THR A 251 4.60 -17.89 -9.56
C THR A 251 5.11 -16.96 -10.66
N ASN A 252 4.29 -16.68 -11.67
CA ASN A 252 4.68 -15.76 -12.75
C ASN A 252 4.85 -14.33 -12.23
N TYR A 253 4.03 -13.89 -11.29
CA TYR A 253 4.20 -12.61 -10.62
C TYR A 253 5.53 -12.54 -9.88
N LEU A 254 5.80 -13.52 -9.02
CA LEU A 254 7.02 -13.60 -8.22
C LEU A 254 8.29 -13.74 -9.06
N ASN A 255 8.23 -14.38 -10.23
CA ASN A 255 9.37 -14.48 -11.16
C ASN A 255 9.66 -13.18 -11.92
N ASN A 256 8.70 -12.26 -12.00
CA ASN A 256 8.81 -11.07 -12.85
C ASN A 256 8.86 -9.75 -12.09
N ILE A 257 8.43 -9.72 -10.82
CA ILE A 257 8.42 -8.48 -10.08
C ILE A 257 9.83 -8.03 -9.69
N TYR A 258 10.02 -6.71 -9.70
CA TYR A 258 11.26 -6.07 -9.33
C TYR A 258 11.33 -5.85 -7.82
N PHE A 259 12.41 -6.33 -7.20
CA PHE A 259 12.64 -6.18 -5.76
C PHE A 259 13.66 -5.09 -5.41
N GLY A 260 14.25 -4.38 -6.39
CA GLY A 260 15.34 -3.44 -6.11
C GLY A 260 16.69 -4.04 -6.47
N HIS A 261 17.74 -3.20 -6.52
CA HIS A 261 19.12 -3.65 -6.77
C HIS A 261 19.29 -4.56 -8.01
N GLY A 262 18.53 -4.32 -9.08
CA GLY A 262 18.57 -5.18 -10.27
C GLY A 262 17.95 -6.58 -10.10
N ALA A 263 17.44 -6.92 -8.91
CA ALA A 263 16.86 -8.21 -8.61
C ALA A 263 15.44 -8.33 -9.19
N TYR A 264 15.35 -8.91 -10.39
CA TYR A 264 14.09 -9.33 -11.00
C TYR A 264 13.78 -10.78 -10.65
N GLY A 265 12.62 -10.96 -10.04
CA GLY A 265 12.16 -12.27 -9.62
C GLY A 265 12.66 -12.64 -8.22
N ILE A 266 11.86 -13.45 -7.55
CA ILE A 266 12.05 -13.80 -6.14
C ILE A 266 13.37 -14.54 -5.88
N GLU A 267 13.84 -15.35 -6.83
CA GLU A 267 15.13 -16.05 -6.69
C GLU A 267 16.31 -15.09 -6.72
N ALA A 268 16.29 -14.12 -7.64
CA ALA A 268 17.33 -13.10 -7.71
C ALA A 268 17.32 -12.24 -6.44
N ALA A 269 16.14 -11.91 -5.92
CA ALA A 269 15.99 -11.17 -4.67
C ALA A 269 16.50 -11.97 -3.47
N ALA A 270 16.12 -13.24 -3.35
CA ALA A 270 16.58 -14.11 -2.28
C ALA A 270 18.12 -14.23 -2.25
N ARG A 271 18.74 -14.41 -3.43
CA ARG A 271 20.21 -14.40 -3.57
C ARG A 271 20.80 -13.06 -3.16
N ALA A 272 20.25 -11.96 -3.68
CA ALA A 272 20.82 -10.64 -3.49
C ALA A 272 20.77 -10.17 -2.04
N TYR A 273 19.65 -10.41 -1.35
CA TYR A 273 19.44 -9.90 -0.01
C TYR A 273 19.80 -10.90 1.10
N PHE A 274 19.74 -12.20 0.83
CA PHE A 274 19.90 -13.23 1.87
C PHE A 274 20.82 -14.39 1.47
N GLY A 275 21.40 -14.37 0.26
CA GLY A 275 22.28 -15.45 -0.20
C GLY A 275 23.49 -15.68 0.71
N TYR A 276 23.99 -14.63 1.37
CA TYR A 276 25.07 -14.73 2.35
C TYR A 276 24.68 -15.46 3.64
N ALA A 277 23.39 -15.47 3.99
CA ALA A 277 22.87 -16.06 5.22
C ALA A 277 22.50 -17.55 5.05
N HIS A 278 22.32 -18.00 3.80
CA HIS A 278 21.91 -19.36 3.46
C HIS A 278 23.01 -20.07 2.66
N ASP A 279 23.93 -20.75 3.35
CA ASP A 279 25.01 -21.50 2.69
C ASP A 279 24.43 -22.57 1.74
N GLY A 280 24.99 -22.67 0.53
CA GLY A 280 24.53 -23.56 -0.52
C GLY A 280 23.43 -23.03 -1.42
N CYS A 281 22.65 -22.08 -0.92
CA CYS A 281 21.63 -21.44 -1.74
C CYS A 281 22.29 -20.73 -2.93
N GLY A 282 21.70 -20.91 -4.11
CA GLY A 282 22.18 -20.29 -5.35
C GLY A 282 23.06 -21.18 -6.23
N ARG A 283 23.50 -22.34 -5.72
CA ARG A 283 24.20 -23.39 -6.50
C ARG A 283 23.25 -24.06 -7.49
N GLU A 284 23.81 -24.79 -8.45
CA GLU A 284 22.99 -25.53 -9.42
C GLU A 284 22.10 -26.55 -8.69
N GLY A 285 20.78 -26.43 -8.85
CA GLY A 285 19.79 -27.25 -8.15
C GLY A 285 19.36 -26.76 -6.76
N GLU A 286 20.00 -25.73 -6.19
CA GLU A 286 19.68 -25.18 -4.87
C GLU A 286 19.15 -23.74 -4.99
N ARG A 287 17.86 -23.55 -4.75
CA ARG A 287 17.19 -22.25 -4.87
C ARG A 287 17.19 -21.52 -3.54
N CYS A 288 17.55 -20.24 -3.53
CA CYS A 288 17.46 -19.43 -2.31
C CYS A 288 16.00 -19.16 -1.92
N ALA A 289 15.10 -19.04 -2.89
CA ALA A 289 13.68 -18.80 -2.63
C ALA A 289 12.96 -19.95 -1.90
N THR A 290 13.56 -21.16 -1.81
CA THR A 290 12.97 -22.29 -1.07
C THR A 290 13.23 -22.25 0.44
N VAL A 291 14.26 -21.52 0.90
CA VAL A 291 14.76 -21.62 2.29
C VAL A 291 14.54 -20.36 3.13
N LEU A 292 13.86 -19.35 2.58
CA LEU A 292 13.64 -18.08 3.28
C LEU A 292 12.81 -18.23 4.56
N ALA A 293 13.31 -17.63 5.64
CA ALA A 293 12.62 -17.51 6.91
C ALA A 293 11.44 -16.51 6.82
N PRO A 294 10.46 -16.54 7.76
CA PRO A 294 9.31 -15.64 7.73
C PRO A 294 9.65 -14.15 7.69
N GLU A 295 10.64 -13.71 8.45
CA GLU A 295 11.12 -12.33 8.49
C GLU A 295 11.81 -11.89 7.18
N GLU A 296 12.52 -12.79 6.51
CA GLU A 296 13.15 -12.54 5.22
C GLU A 296 12.11 -12.48 4.10
N ALA A 297 11.17 -13.43 4.10
CA ALA A 297 10.02 -13.44 3.22
C ALA A 297 9.16 -12.17 3.36
N ALA A 298 8.91 -11.76 4.61
CA ALA A 298 8.19 -10.53 4.91
C ALA A 298 8.95 -9.28 4.43
N MET A 299 10.28 -9.29 4.52
CA MET A 299 11.12 -8.20 4.04
C MET A 299 11.05 -8.07 2.52
N LEU A 300 11.20 -9.17 1.78
CA LEU A 300 11.06 -9.14 0.31
C LEU A 300 9.65 -8.74 -0.12
N ALA A 301 8.61 -9.23 0.58
CA ALA A 301 7.24 -8.84 0.31
C ALA A 301 6.98 -7.35 0.58
N ALA A 302 7.58 -6.78 1.64
CA ALA A 302 7.47 -5.35 1.95
C ALA A 302 8.00 -4.46 0.82
N MET A 303 9.10 -4.87 0.19
CA MET A 303 9.77 -4.12 -0.87
C MET A 303 8.98 -4.06 -2.18
N ILE A 304 8.09 -5.03 -2.45
CA ILE A 304 7.29 -5.07 -3.70
C ILE A 304 6.56 -3.74 -3.96
N SER A 305 5.93 -3.20 -2.93
CA SER A 305 5.13 -1.97 -3.03
C SER A 305 5.95 -0.74 -3.40
N SER A 306 7.22 -0.68 -2.98
CA SER A 306 8.17 0.37 -3.34
C SER A 306 9.60 -0.06 -3.04
N PRO A 307 10.31 -0.64 -4.04
CA PRO A 307 11.64 -1.21 -3.82
C PRO A 307 12.68 -0.21 -3.32
N THR A 308 12.60 1.06 -3.76
CA THR A 308 13.52 2.13 -3.35
C THR A 308 13.13 2.76 -2.01
N ALA A 309 11.83 2.84 -1.69
CA ALA A 309 11.39 3.37 -0.39
C ALA A 309 11.64 2.43 0.79
N TYR A 310 11.68 1.13 0.51
CA TYR A 310 11.83 0.07 1.52
C TYR A 310 13.13 -0.71 1.35
N ASP A 311 14.13 -0.13 0.69
CA ASP A 311 15.46 -0.73 0.55
C ASP A 311 16.18 -0.78 1.91
N PRO A 312 16.58 -1.96 2.41
CA PRO A 312 17.31 -2.07 3.68
C PRO A 312 18.68 -1.40 3.68
N ALA A 313 19.32 -1.27 2.51
CA ALA A 313 20.64 -0.65 2.40
C ALA A 313 20.60 0.86 2.62
N THR A 314 19.58 1.51 2.06
CA THR A 314 19.48 2.97 1.99
C THR A 314 18.42 3.54 2.94
N GLN A 315 17.37 2.77 3.27
CA GLN A 315 16.26 3.15 4.14
C GLN A 315 15.92 2.08 5.19
N PRO A 316 16.86 1.72 6.09
CA PRO A 316 16.70 0.60 7.04
C PRO A 316 15.50 0.74 7.98
N GLU A 317 15.19 1.95 8.46
CA GLU A 317 14.05 2.15 9.36
C GLU A 317 12.70 1.97 8.64
N ALA A 318 12.58 2.46 7.40
CA ALA A 318 11.38 2.29 6.59
C ALA A 318 11.20 0.82 6.20
N ALA A 319 12.27 0.16 5.78
CA ALA A 319 12.34 -1.26 5.52
C ALA A 319 11.87 -2.09 6.74
N LYS A 320 12.43 -1.83 7.92
CA LYS A 320 12.08 -2.53 9.16
C LYS A 320 10.61 -2.34 9.50
N SER A 321 10.13 -1.10 9.46
CA SER A 321 8.73 -0.78 9.76
C SER A 321 7.77 -1.48 8.80
N GLN A 322 8.08 -1.49 7.50
CA GLN A 322 7.22 -2.13 6.49
C GLN A 322 7.26 -3.67 6.62
N ARG A 323 8.42 -4.27 6.87
CA ARG A 323 8.54 -5.70 7.20
C ARG A 323 7.66 -6.07 8.40
N SER A 324 7.67 -5.25 9.46
CA SER A 324 6.83 -5.47 10.64
C SER A 324 5.33 -5.43 10.30
N VAL A 325 4.90 -4.57 9.37
CA VAL A 325 3.51 -4.56 8.88
C VAL A 325 3.16 -5.87 8.17
N VAL A 326 4.06 -6.39 7.33
CA VAL A 326 3.86 -7.69 6.66
C VAL A 326 3.78 -8.83 7.67
N LEU A 327 4.72 -8.89 8.62
CA LEU A 327 4.71 -9.91 9.69
C LEU A 327 3.42 -9.86 10.51
N GLN A 328 2.94 -8.66 10.86
CA GLN A 328 1.67 -8.51 11.58
C GLN A 328 0.49 -9.02 10.74
N LYS A 329 0.44 -8.70 9.44
CA LYS A 329 -0.61 -9.21 8.54
C LYS A 329 -0.57 -10.74 8.43
N MET A 330 0.62 -11.33 8.29
CA MET A 330 0.79 -12.78 8.27
C MET A 330 0.30 -13.42 9.58
N ARG A 331 0.60 -12.81 10.73
CA ARG A 331 0.10 -13.27 12.04
C ARG A 331 -1.42 -13.14 12.15
N ASP A 332 -1.99 -12.00 11.77
CA ASP A 332 -3.43 -11.74 11.84
C ASP A 332 -4.24 -12.70 10.95
N GLN A 333 -3.66 -13.13 9.83
CA GLN A 333 -4.24 -14.10 8.90
C GLN A 333 -3.97 -15.56 9.31
N GLY A 334 -3.26 -15.79 10.42
CA GLY A 334 -2.97 -17.14 10.94
C GLY A 334 -1.90 -17.91 10.15
N VAL A 335 -1.16 -17.23 9.28
CA VAL A 335 -0.02 -17.79 8.52
C VAL A 335 1.13 -18.10 9.47
N ILE A 336 1.44 -17.17 10.37
CA ILE A 336 2.45 -17.34 11.42
C ILE A 336 1.73 -17.74 12.71
N GLN A 337 2.02 -18.94 13.20
CA GLN A 337 1.55 -19.43 14.49
C GLN A 337 2.74 -19.59 15.42
N ASN A 338 2.98 -18.61 16.28
CA ASN A 338 4.10 -18.60 17.22
C ASN A 338 3.68 -18.03 18.58
N THR A 339 4.57 -18.16 19.57
CA THR A 339 4.43 -17.45 20.85
C THR A 339 4.69 -15.96 20.65
N ASP A 340 4.25 -15.14 21.59
CA ASP A 340 4.52 -13.70 21.54
C ASP A 340 6.03 -13.41 21.52
N GLU A 341 6.83 -14.18 22.26
CA GLU A 341 8.28 -14.06 22.27
C GLU A 341 8.89 -14.40 20.91
N GLY A 342 8.41 -15.47 20.26
CA GLY A 342 8.84 -15.83 18.91
C GLY A 342 8.50 -14.75 17.89
N PHE A 343 7.36 -14.07 18.06
CA PHE A 343 6.94 -12.99 17.16
C PHE A 343 7.78 -11.74 17.36
N GLN A 344 8.07 -11.37 18.61
CA GLN A 344 8.98 -10.27 18.90
C GLN A 344 10.38 -10.54 18.35
N ALA A 345 10.89 -11.78 18.45
CA ALA A 345 12.17 -12.15 17.86
C ALA A 345 12.21 -11.93 16.33
N MET A 346 11.12 -12.26 15.61
CA MET A 346 11.01 -11.97 14.17
C MET A 346 11.00 -10.46 13.88
N LEU A 347 10.29 -9.67 14.69
CA LEU A 347 10.25 -8.22 14.55
C LEU A 347 11.62 -7.56 14.82
N ASP A 348 12.38 -8.11 15.76
CA ASP A 348 13.69 -7.63 16.19
C ASP A 348 14.85 -8.16 15.34
N SER A 349 14.60 -9.15 14.47
CA SER A 349 15.60 -9.70 13.55
C SER A 349 16.29 -8.58 12.75
N SER A 350 17.59 -8.73 12.54
CA SER A 350 18.40 -7.78 11.77
C SER A 350 17.94 -7.75 10.31
N LEU A 351 18.10 -6.57 9.68
CA LEU A 351 18.02 -6.43 8.23
C LEU A 351 19.39 -6.73 7.61
N PRO A 352 19.45 -7.14 6.33
CA PRO A 352 20.71 -7.28 5.63
C PRO A 352 21.41 -5.92 5.53
N ALA A 353 22.68 -5.88 5.92
CA ALA A 353 23.48 -4.67 5.82
C ALA A 353 23.81 -4.34 4.35
N ALA A 354 24.07 -3.08 4.05
CA ALA A 354 24.44 -2.65 2.69
C ALA A 354 25.66 -3.41 2.13
N SER A 355 26.60 -3.82 2.99
CA SER A 355 27.77 -4.62 2.60
C SER A 355 27.48 -6.10 2.38
N GLU A 356 26.34 -6.60 2.86
CA GLU A 356 25.93 -8.01 2.73
C GLU A 356 25.06 -8.24 1.49
N ILE A 357 24.41 -7.18 0.99
CA ILE A 357 23.60 -7.21 -0.22
C ILE A 357 24.50 -7.38 -1.43
N GLN A 358 24.20 -8.38 -2.24
CA GLN A 358 24.96 -8.79 -3.42
C GLN A 358 24.06 -8.73 -4.66
N PRO A 359 23.88 -7.55 -5.27
CA PRO A 359 23.09 -7.39 -6.48
C PRO A 359 23.54 -8.35 -7.58
N PRO A 360 22.65 -8.80 -8.48
CA PRO A 360 23.06 -9.50 -9.69
C PRO A 360 24.11 -8.68 -10.44
N THR A 361 25.22 -9.31 -10.82
CA THR A 361 26.31 -8.63 -11.52
C THR A 361 25.89 -8.24 -12.94
N GLU A 362 25.98 -6.95 -13.24
CA GLU A 362 26.00 -6.44 -14.62
C GLU A 362 27.45 -6.18 -15.02
N ASP A 363 27.79 -6.44 -16.28
CA ASP A 363 29.10 -6.06 -16.83
C ASP A 363 29.09 -4.53 -16.99
N SER A 364 29.76 -3.83 -16.06
CA SER A 364 29.81 -2.37 -16.01
C SER A 364 31.23 -1.89 -15.77
N GLU A 365 31.65 -0.88 -16.54
CA GLU A 365 32.94 -0.23 -16.35
C GLU A 365 33.00 0.63 -15.08
N ALA A 366 31.84 1.03 -14.55
CA ALA A 366 31.72 1.83 -13.34
C ALA A 366 30.58 1.31 -12.42
N PRO A 367 30.73 0.13 -11.80
CA PRO A 367 29.63 -0.58 -11.15
C PRO A 367 28.87 0.23 -10.10
N TYR A 368 29.60 0.96 -9.25
CA TYR A 368 29.01 1.80 -8.21
C TYR A 368 28.16 2.93 -8.80
N PHE A 369 28.69 3.64 -9.80
CA PHE A 369 27.97 4.74 -10.45
C PHE A 369 26.74 4.21 -11.20
N THR A 370 26.88 3.10 -11.93
CA THR A 370 25.78 2.54 -12.70
C THR A 370 24.67 1.99 -11.82
N ASP A 371 24.97 1.45 -10.63
CA ASP A 371 23.93 1.03 -9.69
C ASP A 371 23.17 2.22 -9.10
N TRP A 372 23.88 3.28 -8.68
CA TRP A 372 23.25 4.53 -8.24
C TRP A 372 22.38 5.18 -9.33
N LEU A 373 22.85 5.18 -10.59
CA LEU A 373 22.09 5.70 -11.72
C LEU A 373 20.85 4.83 -11.99
N ARG A 374 20.98 3.50 -11.94
CA ARG A 374 19.89 2.55 -12.14
C ARG A 374 18.73 2.84 -11.20
N GLN A 375 18.99 3.07 -9.91
CA GLN A 375 17.94 3.42 -8.95
C GLN A 375 17.15 4.67 -9.37
N GLN A 376 17.83 5.72 -9.83
CA GLN A 376 17.16 6.94 -10.30
C GLN A 376 16.33 6.73 -11.58
N VAL A 377 16.83 5.90 -12.50
CA VAL A 377 16.08 5.57 -13.73
C VAL A 377 14.82 4.79 -13.38
N VAL A 378 14.90 3.86 -12.43
CA VAL A 378 13.73 3.11 -11.93
C VAL A 378 12.75 4.02 -11.22
N ASP A 379 13.21 4.93 -10.35
CA ASP A 379 12.34 5.88 -9.64
C ASP A 379 11.60 6.80 -10.62
N LYS A 380 12.28 7.23 -11.69
CA LYS A 380 11.71 8.15 -12.68
C LYS A 380 10.78 7.48 -13.67
N TYR A 381 11.14 6.30 -14.18
CA TYR A 381 10.47 5.66 -15.31
C TYR A 381 9.74 4.36 -14.96
N GLY A 382 9.93 3.83 -13.76
CA GLY A 382 9.48 2.50 -13.37
C GLY A 382 10.41 1.40 -13.87
N ALA A 383 10.39 0.27 -13.18
CA ALA A 383 11.26 -0.87 -13.45
C ALA A 383 11.05 -1.43 -14.87
N GLY A 384 9.80 -1.67 -15.30
CA GLY A 384 9.54 -2.23 -16.64
C GLY A 384 10.17 -1.41 -17.79
N ARG A 385 10.06 -0.08 -17.73
CA ARG A 385 10.63 0.80 -18.75
C ARG A 385 12.15 0.99 -18.59
N ALA A 386 12.64 1.04 -17.36
CA ALA A 386 14.07 1.19 -17.08
C ALA A 386 14.89 0.04 -17.69
N PHE A 387 14.39 -1.19 -17.62
CA PHE A 387 15.15 -2.37 -18.05
C PHE A 387 14.69 -2.99 -19.37
N GLY A 388 13.43 -2.80 -19.79
CA GLY A 388 12.89 -3.39 -21.02
C GLY A 388 12.33 -2.39 -22.03
N GLY A 389 12.47 -1.08 -21.75
CA GLY A 389 11.90 -0.01 -22.55
C GLY A 389 12.81 0.54 -23.65
N GLY A 390 14.01 -0.03 -23.84
CA GLY A 390 14.97 0.40 -24.86
C GLY A 390 15.45 1.84 -24.70
N LEU A 391 15.60 2.31 -23.46
CA LEU A 391 16.05 3.68 -23.21
C LEU A 391 17.52 3.84 -23.61
N LYS A 392 17.87 5.00 -24.15
CA LYS A 392 19.25 5.46 -24.29
C LYS A 392 19.51 6.51 -23.22
N ILE A 393 20.33 6.17 -22.23
CA ILE A 393 20.53 6.98 -21.03
C ILE A 393 21.93 7.58 -21.09
N THR A 394 22.04 8.86 -21.43
CA THR A 394 23.32 9.59 -21.36
C THR A 394 23.55 10.07 -19.93
N SER A 395 24.65 9.63 -19.32
CA SER A 395 25.03 10.00 -17.96
C SER A 395 25.97 11.21 -17.93
N THR A 396 26.36 11.64 -16.73
CA THR A 396 27.38 12.69 -16.53
C THR A 396 28.76 12.12 -16.27
N LEU A 397 28.94 10.79 -16.27
CA LEU A 397 30.21 10.16 -15.95
C LEU A 397 31.20 10.35 -17.09
N ASP A 398 32.42 10.71 -16.72
CA ASP A 398 33.57 10.85 -17.61
C ASP A 398 34.56 9.72 -17.25
N LEU A 399 34.57 8.65 -18.04
CA LEU A 399 35.42 7.45 -17.82
C LEU A 399 36.94 7.68 -17.96
N PRO A 400 37.43 8.55 -18.86
CA PRO A 400 38.87 8.77 -19.05
C PRO A 400 39.60 9.45 -17.89
N LEU A 401 38.88 9.88 -16.84
CA LEU A 401 39.44 10.49 -15.63
C LEU A 401 39.65 9.43 -14.54
#